data_AF-G8TI40-F1
#
_entry.id   AF-G8TI40-F1
#
_cell.length_a   1.000
_cell.length_b   1.000
_cell.length_c   1.000
_cell.angle_alpha   90.00
_cell.angle_beta   90.00
_cell.angle_gamma   90.00
#
_symmetry.space_group_name_H-M   'P 1'
#
loop_
_entity.id
_entity.type
_entity.pdbx_description
1 polymer ?
#
loop_
_entity_poly.entity_id
_entity_poly.type
_entity_poly.pdbx_seq_one_letter_code
_entity_poly.pdbx_strand_id
1 'polypeptide(L)'
;MRLFMIVPKGFGGSIHFNLWANSKIEFHISIEYIQSFADKNGVRQKPTAVVTFNASEENKTEMTVTEYANFGQIKHFAKLGLEQSLNKVMSIITTNK
;
A
#
# COMPACT_ATOMS: atom_id res chain seq x y z
N MET A 1 -0.07 2.24 -16.03
CA MET A 1 1.24 1.89 -15.46
C MET A 1 1.10 0.55 -14.75
N ARG A 2 1.84 -0.51 -15.14
CA ARG A 2 1.82 -1.81 -14.44
C ARG A 2 3.00 -1.87 -13.47
N LEU A 3 2.74 -1.73 -12.18
CA LEU A 3 3.75 -1.88 -11.13
C LEU A 3 3.94 -3.37 -10.82
N PHE A 4 5.03 -3.94 -11.33
CA PHE A 4 5.48 -5.28 -10.95
C PHE A 4 6.76 -5.18 -10.13
N MET A 5 6.93 -6.13 -9.21
CA MET A 5 8.12 -6.29 -8.38
C MET A 5 8.75 -7.63 -8.74
N ILE A 6 10.06 -7.62 -8.97
CA ILE A 6 10.86 -8.85 -9.05
C ILE A 6 11.56 -9.00 -7.70
N VAL A 7 11.24 -10.07 -6.98
CA VAL A 7 11.90 -10.40 -5.72
C VAL A 7 13.34 -10.82 -6.03
N PRO A 8 14.35 -10.34 -5.28
CA PRO A 8 15.72 -10.79 -5.48
C PRO A 8 15.84 -12.32 -5.35
N LYS A 9 16.78 -12.92 -6.08
CA LYS A 9 16.96 -14.39 -6.08
C LYS A 9 17.17 -14.97 -4.68
N GLY A 10 17.90 -14.28 -3.81
CA GLY A 10 18.13 -14.68 -2.41
C GLY A 10 16.87 -14.70 -1.53
N PHE A 11 15.75 -14.14 -2.01
CA PHE A 11 14.46 -14.09 -1.33
C PHE A 11 13.36 -14.83 -2.11
N GLY A 12 13.73 -15.70 -3.07
CA GLY A 12 12.78 -16.55 -3.80
C GLY A 12 12.55 -16.17 -5.27
N GLY A 13 13.13 -15.07 -5.77
CA GLY A 13 13.24 -14.79 -7.21
C GLY A 13 11.93 -14.59 -7.98
N SER A 14 10.80 -14.46 -7.28
CA SER A 14 9.46 -14.47 -7.88
C SER A 14 9.05 -13.10 -8.42
N ILE A 15 8.19 -13.10 -9.45
CA ILE A 15 7.57 -11.89 -9.98
C ILE A 15 6.20 -11.73 -9.35
N HIS A 16 5.93 -10.55 -8.78
CA HIS A 16 4.63 -10.17 -8.26
C HIS A 16 4.09 -8.93 -8.97
N PHE A 17 2.81 -8.95 -9.28
CA PHE A 17 2.08 -7.82 -9.85
C PHE A 17 1.23 -7.18 -8.76
N ASN A 18 1.33 -5.85 -8.61
CA ASN A 18 0.47 -5.13 -7.69
C ASN A 18 -0.93 -5.00 -8.26
N LEU A 19 -1.92 -5.43 -7.49
CA LEU A 19 -3.33 -5.25 -7.76
C LEU A 19 -3.93 -4.35 -6.67
N TRP A 20 -4.65 -3.32 -7.09
CA TRP A 20 -5.37 -2.41 -6.19
C TRP A 20 -6.84 -2.42 -6.58
N ALA A 21 -7.72 -2.55 -5.60
CA ALA A 21 -9.16 -2.47 -5.79
C ALA A 21 -9.78 -1.53 -4.76
N ASN A 22 -10.76 -0.74 -5.18
CA ASN A 22 -11.64 -0.04 -4.26
C ASN A 22 -12.53 -1.06 -3.56
N SER A 23 -12.58 -1.02 -2.24
CA SER A 23 -13.45 -1.86 -1.43
C SER A 23 -14.68 -1.08 -0.96
N LYS A 24 -14.48 0.19 -0.61
CA LYS A 24 -15.54 1.09 -0.14
C LYS A 24 -15.26 2.52 -0.59
N ILE A 25 -16.30 3.23 -1.02
CA ILE A 25 -16.25 4.66 -1.33
C ILE A 25 -17.50 5.31 -0.75
N GLU A 26 -17.30 6.18 0.24
CA GLU A 26 -18.32 7.07 0.77
C GLU A 26 -17.89 8.50 0.46
N PHE A 27 -18.67 9.17 -0.39
CA PHE A 27 -18.29 10.46 -0.93
C PHE A 27 -18.05 11.49 0.19
N HIS A 28 -16.92 12.18 0.14
CA HIS A 28 -16.44 13.14 1.14
C HIS A 28 -16.21 12.60 2.56
N ILE A 29 -16.40 11.30 2.80
CA ILE A 29 -16.30 10.71 4.14
C ILE A 29 -15.13 9.73 4.21
N SER A 30 -15.14 8.70 3.36
CA SER A 30 -14.15 7.63 3.43
C SER A 30 -13.87 6.98 2.08
N ILE A 31 -12.64 6.52 1.89
CA ILE A 31 -12.29 5.62 0.80
C ILE A 31 -11.33 4.54 1.28
N GLU A 32 -11.63 3.29 0.90
CA GLU A 32 -10.84 2.11 1.25
C GLU A 32 -10.32 1.42 0.00
N TYR A 33 -9.02 1.18 -0.01
CA TYR A 33 -8.31 0.42 -1.02
C TYR A 33 -7.74 -0.87 -0.44
N ILE A 34 -7.91 -1.97 -1.18
CA ILE A 34 -7.29 -3.26 -0.85
C ILE A 34 -6.20 -3.53 -1.87
N GLN A 35 -4.99 -3.76 -1.37
CA GLN A 35 -3.87 -4.27 -2.14
C GLN A 35 -3.87 -5.80 -2.12
N SER A 36 -3.54 -6.40 -3.25
CA SER A 36 -3.16 -7.81 -3.34
C SER A 36 -2.01 -7.97 -4.34
N PHE A 37 -1.32 -9.10 -4.30
CA PHE A 37 -0.43 -9.50 -5.37
C PHE A 37 -1.11 -10.49 -6.32
N ALA A 38 -0.63 -10.53 -7.56
CA ALA A 38 -0.81 -11.68 -8.45
C ALA A 38 0.55 -12.23 -8.88
N ASP A 39 0.62 -13.53 -9.13
CA ASP A 39 1.79 -14.16 -9.71
C ASP A 39 1.88 -13.94 -11.24
N LYS A 40 2.92 -14.49 -11.87
CA LYS A 40 3.12 -14.44 -13.32
C LYS A 40 2.01 -15.07 -14.16
N ASN A 41 1.18 -15.92 -13.57
CA ASN A 41 0.05 -16.56 -14.22
C ASN A 41 -1.25 -15.78 -13.99
N GLY A 42 -1.19 -14.65 -13.28
CA GLY A 42 -2.36 -13.84 -12.93
C GLY A 42 -3.15 -14.37 -11.74
N VAL A 43 -2.64 -15.38 -11.01
CA VAL A 43 -3.32 -15.92 -9.84
C VAL A 43 -3.21 -14.91 -8.71
N ARG A 44 -4.35 -14.34 -8.33
CA ARG A 44 -4.46 -13.37 -7.24
C ARG A 44 -4.25 -14.05 -5.89
N GLN A 45 -3.44 -13.43 -5.06
CA GLN A 45 -3.18 -13.83 -3.68
C GLN A 45 -4.12 -13.12 -2.71
N LYS A 46 -4.09 -13.54 -1.44
CA LYS A 46 -4.82 -12.88 -0.36
C LYS A 46 -4.41 -11.39 -0.23
N PRO A 47 -5.28 -10.53 0.32
CA PRO A 47 -4.94 -9.15 0.61
C PRO A 47 -3.63 -9.01 1.37
N THR A 48 -2.80 -8.06 0.94
CA THR A 48 -1.49 -7.78 1.55
C THR A 48 -1.47 -6.45 2.27
N ALA A 49 -2.36 -5.53 1.92
CA ALA A 49 -2.58 -4.30 2.67
C ALA A 49 -4.01 -3.77 2.48
N VAL A 50 -4.48 -3.04 3.47
CA VAL A 50 -5.70 -2.21 3.40
C VAL A 50 -5.29 -0.78 3.72
N VAL A 51 -5.70 0.15 2.87
CA VAL A 51 -5.45 1.59 3.02
C VAL A 51 -6.79 2.29 3.12
N THR A 52 -7.02 2.98 4.23
CA THR A 52 -8.21 3.80 4.43
C THR A 52 -7.84 5.26 4.53
N PHE A 53 -8.60 6.10 3.85
CA PHE A 53 -8.59 7.55 4.05
C PHE A 53 -9.94 7.95 4.62
N ASN A 54 -9.92 8.68 5.72
CA ASN A 54 -11.12 9.23 6.35
C ASN A 54 -11.00 10.75 6.43
N ALA A 55 -12.08 11.45 6.17
CA ALA A 55 -12.21 12.85 6.56
C ALA A 55 -12.06 12.93 8.09
N SER A 56 -11.19 13.82 8.57
CA SER A 56 -11.08 14.12 10.00
C SER A 56 -11.53 15.56 10.25
N GLU A 57 -11.01 16.23 11.29
CA GLU A 57 -11.32 17.65 11.57
C GLU A 57 -11.16 18.54 10.32
N GLU A 58 -11.71 19.76 10.36
CA GLU A 58 -11.74 20.67 9.22
C GLU A 58 -10.36 20.79 8.51
N ASN A 59 -10.33 20.49 7.21
CA ASN A 59 -9.16 20.45 6.34
C ASN A 59 -8.08 19.41 6.66
N LYS A 60 -8.42 18.32 7.36
CA LYS A 60 -7.51 17.20 7.61
C LYS A 60 -8.05 15.89 7.02
N THR A 61 -7.12 15.00 6.68
CA THR A 61 -7.41 13.63 6.24
C THR A 61 -6.58 12.69 7.09
N GLU A 62 -7.23 11.72 7.70
CA GLU A 62 -6.54 10.62 8.36
C GLU A 62 -6.31 9.48 7.37
N MET A 63 -5.08 9.00 7.29
CA MET A 63 -4.70 7.85 6.48
C MET A 63 -4.25 6.72 7.40
N THR A 64 -4.85 5.54 7.25
CA THR A 64 -4.44 4.33 7.94
C THR A 64 -3.97 3.30 6.93
N VAL A 65 -2.80 2.70 7.17
CA VAL A 65 -2.26 1.60 6.37
C VAL A 65 -2.13 0.37 7.26
N THR A 66 -2.86 -0.68 6.93
CA THR A 66 -2.79 -1.97 7.61
C THR A 66 -2.16 -2.99 6.68
N GLU A 67 -0.95 -3.46 7.00
CA GLU A 67 -0.26 -4.48 6.21
C GLU A 67 -0.45 -5.88 6.80
N TYR A 68 -0.76 -6.85 5.94
CA TYR A 68 -0.94 -8.25 6.29
C TYR A 68 0.21 -9.06 5.73
N ALA A 69 1.24 -9.27 6.54
CA ALA A 69 2.34 -10.17 6.20
C ALA A 69 2.91 -10.85 7.45
N ASN A 70 3.51 -12.03 7.25
CA ASN A 70 4.37 -12.62 8.26
C ASN A 70 5.75 -11.94 8.19
N PHE A 71 5.85 -10.80 8.85
CA PHE A 71 7.04 -9.96 8.75
C PHE A 71 8.28 -10.52 9.47
N GLY A 72 8.16 -11.51 10.36
CA GLY A 72 9.31 -12.06 11.10
C GLY A 72 10.31 -10.99 11.57
N GLN A 73 11.58 -11.16 11.22
CA GLN A 73 12.66 -10.21 11.54
C GLN A 73 12.68 -8.95 10.63
N ILE A 74 11.97 -8.95 9.50
CA ILE A 74 11.97 -7.83 8.54
C ILE A 74 10.91 -6.76 8.83
N LYS A 75 10.08 -6.94 9.87
CA LYS A 75 9.02 -6.00 10.27
C LYS A 75 9.51 -4.56 10.41
N HIS A 76 10.68 -4.38 11.01
CA HIS A 76 11.27 -3.06 11.21
C HIS A 76 11.59 -2.37 9.88
N PHE A 77 12.19 -3.09 8.93
CA PHE A 77 12.53 -2.56 7.61
C PHE A 77 11.29 -2.27 6.76
N ALA A 78 10.26 -3.11 6.84
CA ALA A 78 8.98 -2.86 6.18
C ALA A 78 8.36 -1.54 6.66
N LYS A 79 8.30 -1.34 7.99
CA LYS A 79 7.82 -0.10 8.59
C LYS A 79 8.62 1.13 8.12
N LEU A 80 9.95 1.07 8.16
CA LEU A 80 10.81 2.17 7.71
C LEU A 80 10.59 2.51 6.23
N GLY A 81 10.45 1.49 5.37
CA GLY A 81 10.19 1.69 3.94
C GLY A 81 8.84 2.37 3.69
N LEU A 82 7.81 1.99 4.44
CA LEU A 82 6.50 2.63 4.39
C LEU A 82 6.56 4.09 4.85
N GLU A 83 7.17 4.36 6.00
CA GLU A 83 7.34 5.72 6.53
C GLU A 83 8.09 6.63 5.54
N GLN A 84 9.16 6.13 4.92
CA GLN A 84 9.86 6.87 3.87
C GLN A 84 8.98 7.17 2.65
N SER A 85 8.15 6.22 2.25
CA SER A 85 7.23 6.39 1.12
C SER A 85 6.17 7.45 1.44
N LEU A 86 5.61 7.42 2.64
CA LEU A 86 4.65 8.42 3.13
C LEU A 86 5.29 9.81 3.21
N ASN A 87 6.53 9.92 3.72
CA ASN A 87 7.23 11.20 3.77
C ASN A 87 7.44 11.82 2.38
N LYS A 88 7.73 11.01 1.36
CA LYS A 88 7.82 11.48 -0.04
C LYS A 88 6.48 11.98 -0.55
N VAL A 89 5.39 11.25 -0.29
CA VAL A 89 4.04 11.68 -0.65
C VAL A 89 3.70 13.01 0.01
N MET A 90 3.97 13.13 1.32
CA MET A 90 3.74 14.37 2.05
C MET A 90 4.53 15.54 1.45
N SER A 91 5.80 15.33 1.09
CA SER A 91 6.60 16.34 0.39
C SER A 91 5.96 16.77 -0.93
N ILE A 92 5.44 15.85 -1.74
CA ILE A 92 4.81 16.19 -3.02
C ILE A 92 3.52 16.99 -2.79
N ILE A 93 2.72 16.61 -1.79
CA ILE A 93 1.43 17.26 -1.52
C ILE A 93 1.64 18.67 -0.93
N THR A 94 2.65 18.87 -0.08
CA THR A 94 2.92 20.19 0.53
C THR A 94 3.65 21.16 -0.40
N THR A 95 4.47 20.66 -1.34
CA THR A 95 5.16 21.51 -2.34
C THR A 95 4.23 22.02 -3.45
N ASN A 96 3.07 21.38 -3.67
CA ASN A 96 2.07 21.82 -4.65
C ASN A 96 0.98 22.75 -4.06
N LYS A 97 1.27 23.43 -2.96
CA LYS A 97 0.47 24.55 -2.43
C LYS A 97 1.10 25.88 -2.84
#